data_AF-T2GG01-F1
#
_entry.id   AF-T2GG01-F1
#
_cell.length_a   1.000
_cell.length_b   1.000
_cell.length_c   1.000
_cell.angle_alpha   90.00
_cell.angle_beta   90.00
_cell.angle_gamma   90.00
#
_symmetry.space_group_name_H-M   'P 1'
#
loop_
_entity.id
_entity.type
_entity.pdbx_description
1 polymer ?
#
loop_
_entity_poly.entity_id
_entity_poly.type
_entity_poly.pdbx_seq_one_letter_code
_entity_poly.pdbx_strand_id
1 'polypeptide(L)'
;MTARFHKLRHGVRAFGLPAVLRSLTQYARRTRLRPQPVEPVAHEPQGPALQDHPAVKAIAYYLPQFHPIPENDAWWGEGFTEWTNVYRARPLFPGHVQPDFPGELGEYDLRDPDVMRRQIALARHHGLHGFCFHYYWFCGKRLLEHPLEQLLADPSLDVPFCLNWANESWSRRWDGSSEVLMPQAHSPEDDAAVMRDLLRYFNDPRYIRIDGRPLFLLYRPALLPDVRATLDRWRAVCAAEGAAAPFFVMVQSFGMHDPRPYGFDAAAQFPPHLGHTPFGYARTRPVGLTPEFSGRVFPYAELARVTLAGLDAPYPTFPCVCPGWDNTPRRGTAATVFLNATPRRYTDWLTAACGHAMQAFDETRRFVFINAWNEWAEGAHLEPNLAHGHAFLNATTRVLARRPAGVTGTA
;
A
#
# COMPACT_ATOMS: atom_id res chain seq x y z
N MET A 1 -10.59 21.47 -79.91
CA MET A 1 -11.02 20.23 -80.59
C MET A 1 -10.22 19.07 -80.01
N THR A 2 -10.90 17.96 -79.68
CA THR A 2 -10.37 16.63 -79.24
C THR A 2 -9.56 16.61 -77.92
N ALA A 3 -9.74 15.69 -76.97
CA ALA A 3 -10.27 14.33 -77.00
C ALA A 3 -10.88 13.89 -75.63
N ARG A 4 -11.82 12.94 -75.69
CA ARG A 4 -12.33 12.12 -74.56
C ARG A 4 -11.46 10.86 -74.43
N PHE A 5 -11.18 10.37 -73.21
CA PHE A 5 -11.11 8.93 -72.84
C PHE A 5 -11.12 8.79 -71.29
N HIS A 6 -12.24 8.33 -70.73
CA HIS A 6 -12.47 7.03 -70.05
C HIS A 6 -12.08 6.94 -68.54
N LYS A 7 -13.10 6.60 -67.73
CA LYS A 7 -13.07 6.35 -66.28
C LYS A 7 -12.29 5.07 -65.93
N LEU A 8 -11.53 5.07 -64.83
CA LEU A 8 -11.24 3.88 -64.02
C LEU A 8 -11.16 4.24 -62.52
N ARG A 9 -11.64 3.30 -61.70
CA ARG A 9 -12.13 3.44 -60.32
C ARG A 9 -11.03 3.47 -59.25
N HIS A 10 -11.37 4.10 -58.12
CA HIS A 10 -10.64 4.15 -56.85
C HIS A 10 -10.21 2.78 -56.29
N GLY A 11 -9.00 2.73 -55.75
CA GLY A 11 -8.52 1.66 -54.87
C GLY A 11 -7.70 2.25 -53.71
N VAL A 12 -8.34 2.51 -52.57
CA VAL A 12 -7.65 2.78 -51.30
C VAL A 12 -7.21 1.44 -50.73
N ARG A 13 -5.90 1.22 -50.59
CA ARG A 13 -5.34 0.04 -49.92
C ARG A 13 -5.56 0.17 -48.41
N ALA A 14 -6.30 -0.77 -47.82
CA ALA A 14 -6.42 -0.91 -46.38
C ALA A 14 -5.06 -1.33 -45.78
N PHE A 15 -4.48 -0.48 -44.93
CA PHE A 15 -3.33 -0.86 -44.09
C PHE A 15 -3.80 -1.86 -43.03
N GLY A 16 -3.20 -3.05 -43.04
CA GLY A 16 -3.52 -4.10 -42.07
C GLY A 16 -3.05 -3.73 -40.66
N LEU A 17 -3.84 -4.12 -39.66
CA LEU A 17 -3.52 -3.99 -38.24
C LEU A 17 -2.15 -4.59 -37.89
N PRO A 18 -1.34 -3.93 -37.02
CA PRO A 18 -0.03 -4.41 -36.58
C PRO A 18 -0.08 -5.83 -36.00
N ALA A 19 0.98 -6.61 -36.20
CA ALA A 19 1.08 -8.01 -35.79
C ALA A 19 0.79 -8.26 -34.28
N VAL A 20 1.02 -7.26 -33.43
CA VAL A 20 0.73 -7.28 -31.98
C VAL A 20 -0.77 -7.41 -31.68
N LEU A 21 -1.63 -6.76 -32.47
CA LEU A 21 -3.10 -6.85 -32.31
C LEU A 21 -3.65 -8.20 -32.79
N ARG A 22 -3.01 -8.84 -33.79
CA ARG A 22 -3.40 -10.19 -34.22
C ARG A 22 -3.08 -11.26 -33.16
N SER A 23 -1.97 -11.09 -32.44
CA SER A 23 -1.56 -11.94 -31.31
C SER A 23 -2.58 -11.87 -30.15
N LEU A 24 -2.99 -10.67 -29.74
CA LEU A 24 -3.99 -10.48 -28.68
C LEU A 24 -5.38 -11.05 -29.06
N THR A 25 -5.77 -10.90 -30.33
CA THR A 25 -7.06 -11.41 -30.82
C THR A 25 -7.08 -12.93 -30.95
N GLN A 26 -5.95 -13.58 -31.29
CA GLN A 26 -5.82 -15.04 -31.30
C GLN A 26 -5.70 -15.63 -29.89
N TYR A 27 -5.06 -14.94 -28.96
CA TYR A 27 -4.95 -15.36 -27.56
C TYR A 27 -6.31 -15.29 -26.83
N ALA A 28 -7.06 -14.19 -27.02
CA ALA A 28 -8.40 -14.02 -26.47
C ALA A 28 -9.44 -15.02 -27.03
N ARG A 29 -9.15 -15.64 -28.19
CA ARG A 29 -10.00 -16.70 -28.78
C ARG A 29 -9.69 -18.10 -28.23
N ARG A 30 -8.50 -18.33 -27.65
CA ARG A 30 -8.07 -19.65 -27.14
C ARG A 30 -8.31 -19.83 -25.64
N THR A 31 -8.41 -18.75 -24.88
CA THR A 31 -8.75 -18.80 -23.46
C THR A 31 -10.23 -18.47 -23.28
N ARG A 32 -11.06 -19.45 -22.87
CA ARG A 32 -12.41 -19.19 -22.33
C ARG A 32 -12.33 -18.55 -20.94
N LEU A 33 -11.55 -17.49 -20.82
CA LEU A 33 -11.34 -16.71 -19.61
C LEU A 33 -11.81 -15.29 -19.90
N ARG A 34 -13.11 -15.13 -20.22
CA ARG A 34 -13.71 -13.81 -20.15
C ARG A 34 -14.07 -13.57 -18.69
N PRO A 35 -13.44 -12.61 -17.99
CA PRO A 35 -14.00 -12.13 -16.74
C PRO A 35 -15.45 -11.70 -17.03
N GLN A 36 -16.39 -12.11 -16.17
CA GLN A 36 -17.73 -11.57 -16.27
C GLN A 36 -17.63 -10.05 -16.06
N PRO A 37 -18.25 -9.22 -16.92
CA PRO A 37 -18.28 -7.80 -16.69
C PRO A 37 -19.11 -7.55 -15.43
N VAL A 38 -18.42 -7.26 -14.33
CA VAL A 38 -19.03 -6.68 -13.14
C VAL A 38 -19.08 -5.18 -13.43
N GLU A 39 -20.26 -4.57 -13.38
CA GLU A 39 -20.35 -3.11 -13.46
C GLU A 39 -19.57 -2.51 -12.28
N PRO A 40 -18.63 -1.59 -12.51
CA PRO A 40 -17.88 -0.97 -11.44
C PRO A 40 -18.83 -0.33 -10.42
N VAL A 41 -18.64 -0.61 -9.13
CA VAL A 41 -19.46 0.00 -8.09
C VAL A 41 -19.18 1.49 -8.06
N ALA A 42 -20.19 2.29 -8.37
CA ALA A 42 -20.09 3.75 -8.31
C ALA A 42 -19.83 4.23 -6.88
N HIS A 43 -19.34 5.47 -6.80
CA HIS A 43 -19.29 6.21 -5.56
C HIS A 43 -20.67 6.22 -4.88
N GLU A 44 -20.73 5.86 -3.60
CA GLU A 44 -21.95 5.98 -2.80
C GLU A 44 -22.06 7.41 -2.26
N PRO A 45 -23.17 8.13 -2.51
CA PRO A 45 -23.37 9.45 -1.93
C PRO A 45 -23.40 9.32 -0.41
N GLN A 46 -22.45 9.97 0.24
CA GLN A 46 -22.33 9.93 1.69
C GLN A 46 -23.44 10.80 2.32
N GLY A 47 -23.99 10.35 3.46
CA GLY A 47 -24.87 11.15 4.31
C GLY A 47 -24.14 12.37 4.91
N PRO A 48 -24.66 13.02 5.96
CA PRO A 48 -23.94 14.14 6.58
C PRO A 48 -22.50 13.72 6.90
N ALA A 49 -21.57 14.63 6.60
CA ALA A 49 -20.13 14.38 6.54
C ALA A 49 -19.64 13.43 7.65
N LEU A 50 -18.70 12.56 7.28
CA LEU A 50 -17.86 11.86 8.26
C LEU A 50 -17.44 12.86 9.34
N GLN A 51 -17.64 12.48 10.60
CA GLN A 51 -17.46 13.38 11.74
C GLN A 51 -16.07 14.01 11.69
N ASP A 52 -15.97 15.30 12.03
CA ASP A 52 -14.68 16.00 12.15
C ASP A 52 -13.72 15.30 13.12
N HIS A 53 -14.27 14.48 14.03
CA HIS A 53 -13.56 13.63 14.97
C HIS A 53 -14.09 12.18 14.91
N PRO A 54 -13.55 11.32 14.03
CA PRO A 54 -13.95 9.92 13.98
C PRO A 54 -13.48 9.17 15.24
N ALA A 55 -14.26 8.20 15.69
CA ALA A 55 -13.90 7.36 16.84
C ALA A 55 -12.60 6.56 16.63
N VAL A 56 -12.22 6.35 15.37
CA VAL A 56 -10.99 5.66 14.95
C VAL A 56 -10.36 6.43 13.78
N LYS A 57 -9.03 6.59 13.82
CA LYS A 57 -8.22 7.25 12.80
C LYS A 57 -7.58 6.21 11.88
N ALA A 58 -8.12 6.05 10.67
CA ALA A 58 -7.57 5.13 9.68
C ALA A 58 -6.39 5.75 8.92
N ILE A 59 -5.23 5.10 8.93
CA ILE A 59 -4.02 5.55 8.22
C ILE A 59 -3.68 4.51 7.14
N ALA A 60 -3.63 4.92 5.88
CA ALA A 60 -3.27 4.01 4.78
C ALA A 60 -1.77 4.10 4.47
N TYR A 61 -1.09 2.96 4.32
CA TYR A 61 0.28 2.94 3.80
C TYR A 61 0.31 3.48 2.37
N TYR A 62 1.33 4.25 2.03
CA TYR A 62 1.46 4.91 0.74
C TYR A 62 2.79 4.54 0.10
N LEU A 63 2.73 3.92 -1.08
CA LEU A 63 3.88 3.57 -1.89
C LEU A 63 4.23 4.74 -2.83
N PRO A 64 5.44 5.32 -2.73
CA PRO A 64 5.85 6.43 -3.59
C PRO A 64 6.29 5.98 -5.00
N GLN A 65 6.32 4.68 -5.29
CA GLN A 65 6.90 4.08 -6.51
C GLN A 65 5.98 4.09 -7.74
N PHE A 66 5.43 5.26 -8.08
CA PHE A 66 4.67 5.50 -9.31
C PHE A 66 5.20 6.71 -10.07
N HIS A 67 6.53 6.84 -10.11
CA HIS A 67 7.26 7.78 -10.94
C HIS A 67 8.64 7.17 -11.28
N PRO A 68 9.21 7.49 -12.44
CA PRO A 68 10.54 7.01 -12.81
C PRO A 68 11.61 7.71 -11.97
N ILE A 69 12.65 6.97 -11.63
CA ILE A 69 13.89 7.49 -11.04
C ILE A 69 15.08 6.89 -11.78
N PRO A 70 16.23 7.61 -11.88
CA PRO A 70 17.39 7.13 -12.63
C PRO A 70 17.86 5.72 -12.23
N GLU A 71 17.78 5.39 -10.94
CA GLU A 71 18.19 4.10 -10.41
C GLU A 71 17.30 2.96 -10.92
N ASN A 72 15.97 3.13 -10.84
CA ASN A 72 15.03 2.13 -11.33
C ASN A 72 15.11 1.99 -12.84
N ASP A 73 15.30 3.09 -13.57
CA ASP A 73 15.50 3.04 -15.02
C ASP A 73 16.74 2.22 -15.39
N ALA A 74 17.83 2.38 -14.65
CA ALA A 74 19.05 1.61 -14.85
C ALA A 74 18.90 0.12 -14.51
N TRP A 75 18.06 -0.22 -13.51
CA TRP A 75 17.91 -1.60 -13.04
C TRP A 75 16.85 -2.40 -13.79
N TRP A 76 15.77 -1.75 -14.21
CA TRP A 76 14.53 -2.37 -14.68
C TRP A 76 14.11 -1.95 -16.10
N GLY A 77 14.78 -0.95 -16.68
CA GLY A 77 14.52 -0.40 -18.00
C GLY A 77 13.96 1.02 -17.94
N GLU A 78 14.23 1.81 -18.99
CA GLU A 78 13.83 3.21 -19.09
C GLU A 78 12.32 3.43 -18.83
N GLY A 79 12.00 4.38 -17.96
CA GLY A 79 10.63 4.75 -17.59
C GLY A 79 9.96 3.79 -16.60
N PHE A 80 10.74 3.02 -15.84
CA PHE A 80 10.17 2.01 -14.94
C PHE A 80 9.36 2.65 -13.82
N THR A 81 8.15 2.13 -13.62
CA THR A 81 7.25 2.37 -12.49
C THR A 81 6.53 1.08 -12.13
N GLU A 82 5.86 1.02 -10.96
CA GLU A 82 5.10 -0.18 -10.61
C GLU A 82 3.98 -0.53 -11.60
N TRP A 83 3.49 0.43 -12.40
CA TRP A 83 2.55 0.14 -13.51
C TRP A 83 3.11 -0.90 -14.50
N THR A 84 4.42 -0.90 -14.70
CA THR A 84 5.09 -1.90 -15.54
C THR A 84 4.87 -3.32 -15.03
N ASN A 85 4.92 -3.52 -13.71
CA ASN A 85 4.66 -4.83 -13.10
C ASN A 85 3.18 -5.19 -13.21
N VAL A 86 2.28 -4.24 -12.88
CA VAL A 86 0.82 -4.42 -12.96
C VAL A 86 0.40 -4.94 -14.33
N TYR A 87 0.83 -4.29 -15.42
CA TYR A 87 0.41 -4.67 -16.78
C TYR A 87 1.09 -5.92 -17.34
N ARG A 88 2.21 -6.37 -16.74
CA ARG A 88 2.84 -7.65 -17.09
C ARG A 88 2.07 -8.84 -16.52
N ALA A 89 1.27 -8.64 -15.47
CA ALA A 89 0.49 -9.70 -14.84
C ALA A 89 -0.50 -10.38 -15.81
N ARG A 90 -0.80 -11.65 -15.57
CA ARG A 90 -1.73 -12.46 -16.38
C ARG A 90 -2.64 -13.29 -15.47
N PRO A 91 -3.88 -13.61 -15.90
CA PRO A 91 -4.71 -14.57 -15.18
C PRO A 91 -4.02 -15.93 -15.09
N LEU A 92 -4.04 -16.57 -13.92
CA LEU A 92 -3.43 -17.89 -13.67
C LEU A 92 -4.48 -18.97 -13.37
N PHE A 93 -5.76 -18.57 -13.24
CA PHE A 93 -6.93 -19.42 -13.08
C PHE A 93 -8.20 -18.66 -13.53
N PRO A 94 -9.31 -19.36 -13.84
CA PRO A 94 -10.62 -18.74 -14.07
C PRO A 94 -11.06 -17.78 -12.96
N GLY A 95 -11.39 -16.55 -13.34
CA GLY A 95 -11.80 -15.50 -12.40
C GLY A 95 -10.63 -14.77 -11.71
N HIS A 96 -9.38 -15.07 -12.05
CA HIS A 96 -8.22 -14.31 -11.56
C HIS A 96 -8.22 -12.90 -12.19
N VAL A 97 -8.41 -11.87 -11.38
CA VAL A 97 -8.42 -10.46 -11.81
C VAL A 97 -6.98 -9.96 -11.95
N GLN A 98 -6.33 -10.34 -13.05
CA GLN A 98 -5.01 -9.83 -13.45
C GLN A 98 -4.93 -9.66 -14.97
N PRO A 99 -4.29 -8.61 -15.49
CA PRO A 99 -3.87 -7.42 -14.75
C PRO A 99 -5.09 -6.70 -14.15
N ASP A 100 -4.97 -6.20 -12.92
CA ASP A 100 -5.95 -5.29 -12.32
C ASP A 100 -5.69 -3.87 -12.83
N PHE A 101 -6.75 -3.15 -13.17
CA PHE A 101 -6.66 -1.86 -13.84
C PHE A 101 -7.18 -0.73 -12.96
N PRO A 102 -6.49 0.43 -12.92
CA PRO A 102 -6.95 1.57 -12.15
C PRO A 102 -8.29 2.10 -12.65
N GLY A 103 -9.09 2.60 -11.71
CA GLY A 103 -10.37 3.24 -11.94
C GLY A 103 -10.20 4.72 -12.26
N GLU A 104 -10.89 5.59 -11.51
CA GLU A 104 -10.97 7.03 -11.82
C GLU A 104 -9.64 7.78 -11.78
N LEU A 105 -8.66 7.30 -11.01
CA LEU A 105 -7.34 7.93 -10.91
C LEU A 105 -6.47 7.63 -12.13
N GLY A 106 -6.80 6.56 -12.87
CA GLY A 106 -6.04 6.12 -14.04
C GLY A 106 -4.61 5.69 -13.71
N GLU A 107 -3.83 5.50 -14.76
CA GLU A 107 -2.37 5.33 -14.66
C GLU A 107 -1.73 6.70 -14.45
N TYR A 108 -1.30 6.96 -13.22
CA TYR A 108 -0.79 8.26 -12.82
C TYR A 108 0.74 8.28 -12.67
N ASP A 109 1.31 9.48 -12.68
CA ASP A 109 2.71 9.76 -12.36
C ASP A 109 2.77 10.66 -11.12
N LEU A 110 3.45 10.21 -10.06
CA LEU A 110 3.55 10.96 -8.80
C LEU A 110 4.48 12.18 -8.85
N ARG A 111 5.02 12.52 -10.02
CA ARG A 111 5.60 13.85 -10.27
C ARG A 111 4.54 14.91 -10.53
N ASP A 112 3.31 14.53 -10.83
CA ASP A 112 2.20 15.47 -10.95
C ASP A 112 1.53 15.71 -9.58
N PRO A 113 1.64 16.93 -9.01
CA PRO A 113 1.03 17.24 -7.72
C PRO A 113 -0.51 17.15 -7.74
N ASP A 114 -1.15 17.27 -8.91
CA ASP A 114 -2.61 17.11 -9.02
C ASP A 114 -3.04 15.67 -8.73
N VAL A 115 -2.18 14.68 -8.98
CA VAL A 115 -2.44 13.28 -8.62
C VAL A 115 -2.57 13.15 -7.10
N MET A 116 -1.59 13.67 -6.35
CA MET A 116 -1.64 13.63 -4.89
C MET A 116 -2.83 14.42 -4.35
N ARG A 117 -3.15 15.58 -4.94
CA ARG A 117 -4.34 16.37 -4.56
C ARG A 117 -5.64 15.58 -4.73
N ARG A 118 -5.79 14.83 -5.83
CA ARG A 118 -6.95 13.95 -6.06
C ARG A 118 -6.98 12.77 -5.10
N GLN A 119 -5.85 12.14 -4.82
CA GLN A 119 -5.75 11.05 -3.84
C GLN A 119 -6.12 11.52 -2.43
N ILE A 120 -5.62 12.69 -2.00
CA ILE A 120 -5.97 13.31 -0.72
C ILE A 120 -7.47 13.59 -0.66
N ALA A 121 -8.03 14.22 -1.70
CA ALA A 121 -9.46 14.53 -1.75
C ALA A 121 -10.31 13.26 -1.63
N LEU A 122 -9.96 12.19 -2.35
CA LEU A 122 -10.65 10.91 -2.30
C LEU A 122 -10.52 10.24 -0.93
N ALA A 123 -9.30 10.18 -0.37
CA ALA A 123 -9.04 9.60 0.95
C ALA A 123 -9.83 10.32 2.05
N ARG A 124 -9.79 11.66 2.06
CA ARG A 124 -10.55 12.49 3.00
C ARG A 124 -12.05 12.29 2.84
N HIS A 125 -12.54 12.25 1.60
CA HIS A 125 -13.95 12.00 1.33
C HIS A 125 -14.42 10.66 1.93
N HIS A 126 -13.55 9.66 1.97
CA HIS A 126 -13.85 8.35 2.52
C HIS A 126 -13.48 8.17 4.01
N GLY A 127 -13.00 9.22 4.67
CA GLY A 127 -12.77 9.25 6.11
C GLY A 127 -11.41 8.75 6.56
N LEU A 128 -10.47 8.57 5.63
CA LEU A 128 -9.09 8.30 6.00
C LEU A 128 -8.53 9.50 6.75
N HIS A 129 -7.87 9.23 7.86
CA HIS A 129 -7.22 10.26 8.66
C HIS A 129 -5.96 10.78 7.97
N GLY A 130 -5.21 9.90 7.29
CA GLY A 130 -3.93 10.27 6.69
C GLY A 130 -3.20 9.12 6.02
N PHE A 131 -1.96 9.40 5.61
CA PHE A 131 -1.08 8.44 4.94
C PHE A 131 0.16 8.09 5.76
N CYS A 132 0.61 6.84 5.68
CA CYS A 132 1.91 6.40 6.17
C CYS A 132 2.83 6.13 4.98
N PHE A 133 3.67 7.09 4.64
CA PHE A 133 4.55 6.96 3.47
C PHE A 133 5.68 5.98 3.76
N HIS A 134 5.93 5.07 2.82
CA HIS A 134 7.19 4.35 2.79
C HIS A 134 8.31 5.35 2.52
N TYR A 135 9.22 5.46 3.49
CA TYR A 135 10.40 6.30 3.40
C TYR A 135 11.60 5.42 3.07
N TYR A 136 12.41 5.85 2.10
CA TYR A 136 13.58 5.12 1.63
C TYR A 136 14.83 5.97 1.78
N TRP A 137 15.72 5.50 2.64
CA TRP A 137 17.02 6.07 2.93
C TRP A 137 18.06 4.96 2.88
N PHE A 138 19.17 5.23 2.19
CA PHE A 138 20.28 4.34 1.90
C PHE A 138 21.61 5.02 2.20
N CYS A 139 21.95 5.14 3.48
CA CYS A 139 23.24 5.66 3.93
C CYS A 139 23.62 7.04 3.35
N GLY A 140 22.73 8.03 3.47
CA GLY A 140 22.94 9.37 2.91
C GLY A 140 22.21 9.63 1.60
N LYS A 141 21.61 8.60 1.00
CA LYS A 141 20.86 8.71 -0.26
C LYS A 141 19.37 8.44 -0.03
N ARG A 142 18.52 9.41 -0.35
CA ARG A 142 17.07 9.20 -0.46
C ARG A 142 16.75 8.66 -1.86
N LEU A 143 15.73 7.81 -1.94
CA LEU A 143 15.14 7.36 -3.20
C LEU A 143 13.62 7.46 -3.13
N LEU A 144 12.97 7.68 -4.27
CA LEU A 144 11.52 7.84 -4.37
C LEU A 144 10.96 8.96 -3.48
N GLU A 145 11.79 9.94 -3.11
CA GLU A 145 11.45 11.01 -2.18
C GLU A 145 10.52 12.06 -2.79
N HIS A 146 10.41 12.10 -4.12
CA HIS A 146 9.73 13.18 -4.84
C HIS A 146 8.31 13.47 -4.32
N PRO A 147 7.43 12.47 -4.07
CA PRO A 147 6.09 12.75 -3.55
C PRO A 147 6.10 13.35 -2.13
N LEU A 148 7.05 12.94 -1.29
CA LEU A 148 7.22 13.50 0.06
C LEU A 148 7.76 14.93 -0.01
N GLU A 149 8.70 15.22 -0.90
CA GLU A 149 9.21 16.59 -1.09
C GLU A 149 8.13 17.52 -1.64
N GLN A 150 7.28 17.04 -2.55
CA GLN A 150 6.11 17.77 -3.02
C GLN A 150 5.15 18.09 -1.88
N LEU A 151 4.83 17.08 -1.05
CA LEU A 151 3.96 17.25 0.12
C LEU A 151 4.50 18.34 1.05
N LEU A 152 5.80 18.31 1.38
CA LEU A 152 6.43 19.33 2.22
C LEU A 152 6.44 20.72 1.59
N ALA A 153 6.67 20.82 0.29
CA ALA A 153 6.80 22.09 -0.42
C ALA A 153 5.44 22.78 -0.67
N ASP A 154 4.34 22.04 -0.72
CA ASP A 154 3.00 22.55 -1.00
C ASP A 154 2.06 22.36 0.20
N PRO A 155 1.84 23.42 1.01
CA PRO A 155 0.86 23.39 2.11
C PRO A 155 -0.59 23.12 1.68
N SER A 156 -0.93 23.27 0.39
CA SER A 156 -2.26 22.96 -0.13
C SER A 156 -2.53 21.45 -0.21
N LEU A 157 -1.48 20.63 -0.19
CA LEU A 157 -1.58 19.18 -0.02
C LEU A 157 -1.84 18.85 1.47
N ASP A 158 -3.02 19.24 1.95
CA ASP A 158 -3.40 19.13 3.36
C ASP A 158 -3.89 17.72 3.72
N VAL A 159 -2.93 16.88 4.12
CA VAL A 159 -3.19 15.53 4.63
C VAL A 159 -2.29 15.24 5.83
N PRO A 160 -2.85 14.72 6.95
CA PRO A 160 -2.03 14.18 8.01
C PRO A 160 -1.16 13.04 7.50
N PHE A 161 0.11 13.01 7.90
CA PHE A 161 1.02 11.96 7.44
C PHE A 161 2.02 11.51 8.50
N CYS A 162 2.52 10.28 8.36
CA CYS A 162 3.65 9.74 9.12
C CYS A 162 4.55 8.92 8.18
N LEU A 163 5.71 8.48 8.69
CA LEU A 163 6.68 7.74 7.89
C LEU A 163 6.92 6.34 8.44
N ASN A 164 7.07 5.39 7.52
CA ASN A 164 7.56 4.04 7.77
C ASN A 164 8.88 3.84 7.02
N TRP A 165 9.99 3.77 7.76
CA TRP A 165 11.29 3.55 7.12
C TRP A 165 11.45 2.09 6.71
N ALA A 166 11.44 1.86 5.40
CA ALA A 166 11.76 0.57 4.78
C ALA A 166 13.28 0.35 4.80
N ASN A 167 13.81 0.05 5.98
CA ASN A 167 15.24 0.05 6.32
C ASN A 167 16.02 -1.19 5.81
N GLU A 168 15.59 -1.79 4.72
CA GLU A 168 16.22 -2.95 4.11
C GLU A 168 16.90 -2.62 2.78
N SER A 169 17.96 -3.37 2.45
CA SER A 169 18.61 -3.22 1.15
C SER A 169 17.65 -3.59 0.03
N TRP A 170 17.68 -2.83 -1.07
CA TRP A 170 16.99 -3.23 -2.28
C TRP A 170 17.78 -4.29 -3.02
N SER A 171 17.07 -5.30 -3.49
CA SER A 171 17.65 -6.41 -4.22
C SER A 171 16.73 -6.84 -5.36
N ARG A 172 17.28 -7.53 -6.36
CA ARG A 172 16.53 -8.03 -7.52
C ARG A 172 15.52 -9.15 -7.21
N ARG A 173 15.05 -9.27 -5.96
CA ARG A 173 14.19 -10.37 -5.52
C ARG A 173 12.95 -10.55 -6.37
N TRP A 174 12.40 -9.51 -7.00
CA TRP A 174 11.24 -9.63 -7.87
C TRP A 174 11.47 -10.56 -9.07
N ASP A 175 12.69 -10.60 -9.61
CA ASP A 175 13.04 -11.50 -10.73
C ASP A 175 13.58 -12.88 -10.30
N GLY A 176 13.76 -13.10 -9.00
CA GLY A 176 14.32 -14.33 -8.45
C GLY A 176 15.83 -14.29 -8.15
N SER A 177 16.51 -13.18 -8.42
CA SER A 177 17.91 -12.92 -8.05
C SER A 177 18.04 -12.37 -6.62
N SER A 178 19.19 -12.62 -5.99
CA SER A 178 19.57 -12.07 -4.68
C SER A 178 20.56 -10.91 -4.79
N GLU A 179 20.83 -10.41 -6.00
CA GLU A 179 21.73 -9.27 -6.23
C GLU A 179 21.22 -8.03 -5.50
N VAL A 180 22.09 -7.40 -4.72
CA VAL A 180 21.80 -6.13 -4.02
C VAL A 180 21.97 -4.99 -5.01
N LEU A 181 20.90 -4.22 -5.23
CA LEU A 181 20.86 -3.05 -6.11
C LEU A 181 21.22 -1.76 -5.36
N MET A 182 20.69 -1.62 -4.14
CA MET A 182 20.99 -0.50 -3.25
C MET A 182 21.19 -1.04 -1.84
N PRO A 183 22.43 -1.03 -1.31
CA PRO A 183 22.69 -1.52 0.03
C PRO A 183 22.14 -0.54 1.08
N GLN A 184 21.66 -1.09 2.20
CA GLN A 184 21.42 -0.36 3.44
C GLN A 184 22.38 -0.93 4.50
N ALA A 185 23.33 -0.11 4.92
CA ALA A 185 24.28 -0.43 5.97
C ALA A 185 23.99 0.43 7.20
N HIS A 186 23.82 -0.22 8.34
CA HIS A 186 23.47 0.46 9.60
C HIS A 186 24.73 0.71 10.42
N SER A 187 25.02 1.97 10.73
CA SER A 187 26.13 2.39 11.60
C SER A 187 25.68 3.53 12.54
N PRO A 188 26.39 3.79 13.64
CA PRO A 188 26.07 4.94 14.51
C PRO A 188 26.02 6.28 13.77
N GLU A 189 26.87 6.46 12.76
CA GLU A 189 26.92 7.66 11.91
C GLU A 189 25.68 7.73 11.00
N ASP A 190 25.30 6.62 10.37
CA ASP A 190 24.09 6.57 9.53
C ASP A 190 22.81 6.74 10.36
N ASP A 191 22.75 6.11 11.54
CA ASP A 191 21.64 6.28 12.49
C ASP A 191 21.42 7.77 12.80
N ALA A 192 22.50 8.53 13.01
CA ALA A 192 22.41 9.95 13.24
C ALA A 192 22.03 10.73 11.97
N ALA A 193 22.52 10.33 10.81
CA ALA A 193 22.24 10.98 9.54
C ALA A 193 20.76 10.83 9.13
N VAL A 194 20.21 9.61 9.17
CA VAL A 194 18.79 9.36 8.86
C VAL A 194 17.86 10.10 9.82
N MET A 195 18.19 10.13 11.11
CA MET A 195 17.36 10.84 12.08
C MET A 195 17.36 12.35 11.83
N ARG A 196 18.51 12.95 11.52
CA ARG A 196 18.56 14.37 11.11
C ARG A 196 17.77 14.65 9.84
N ASP A 197 17.83 13.75 8.86
CA ASP A 197 17.01 13.89 7.66
C ASP A 197 15.52 13.87 7.99
N LEU A 198 15.10 12.90 8.82
CA LEU A 198 13.71 12.73 9.23
C LEU A 198 13.12 13.94 9.98
N LEU A 199 13.95 14.72 10.70
CA LEU A 199 13.50 15.92 11.41
C LEU A 199 12.80 16.93 10.49
N ARG A 200 13.17 17.01 9.20
CA ARG A 200 12.50 17.91 8.25
C ARG A 200 11.01 17.59 8.10
N TYR A 201 10.65 16.31 8.16
CA TYR A 201 9.27 15.85 8.08
C TYR A 201 8.60 15.95 9.44
N PHE A 202 9.31 15.62 10.52
CA PHE A 202 8.78 15.68 11.88
C PHE A 202 8.44 17.09 12.35
N ASN A 203 8.99 18.12 11.69
CA ASN A 203 8.68 19.52 11.96
C ASN A 203 7.46 20.02 11.17
N ASP A 204 6.94 19.25 10.21
CA ASP A 204 5.73 19.64 9.48
C ASP A 204 4.51 19.64 10.42
N PRO A 205 3.66 20.68 10.39
CA PRO A 205 2.47 20.75 11.24
C PRO A 205 1.45 19.65 10.94
N ARG A 206 1.43 19.11 9.72
CA ARG A 206 0.54 18.00 9.32
C ARG A 206 1.06 16.63 9.79
N TYR A 207 2.28 16.54 10.33
CA TYR A 207 2.82 15.26 10.78
C TYR A 207 1.99 14.68 11.94
N ILE A 208 1.64 13.40 11.85
CA ILE A 208 0.82 12.71 12.87
C ILE A 208 1.65 12.55 14.14
N ARG A 209 1.06 12.92 15.28
CA ARG A 209 1.72 12.88 16.59
C ARG A 209 0.89 12.12 17.62
N ILE A 210 1.60 11.49 18.55
CA ILE A 210 1.04 10.85 19.75
C ILE A 210 1.72 11.49 20.96
N ASP A 211 0.94 12.06 21.87
CA ASP A 211 1.45 12.82 23.04
C ASP A 211 2.48 13.91 22.65
N GLY A 212 2.26 14.58 21.52
CA GLY A 212 3.17 15.59 20.98
C GLY A 212 4.45 15.04 20.32
N ARG A 213 4.66 13.72 20.30
CA ARG A 213 5.81 13.06 19.66
C ARG A 213 5.49 12.63 18.22
N PRO A 214 6.39 12.84 17.24
CA PRO A 214 6.20 12.37 15.86
C PRO A 214 5.97 10.84 15.81
N LEU A 215 4.90 10.39 15.16
CA LEU A 215 4.67 8.95 14.95
C LEU A 215 5.62 8.41 13.88
N PHE A 216 6.56 7.54 14.26
CA PHE A 216 7.54 6.98 13.33
C PHE A 216 7.58 5.46 13.38
N LEU A 217 7.44 4.82 12.22
CA LEU A 217 7.43 3.37 12.06
C LEU A 217 8.78 2.88 11.52
N LEU A 218 9.27 1.76 12.08
CA LEU A 218 10.44 1.05 11.56
C LEU A 218 10.05 -0.32 11.02
N TYR A 219 10.30 -0.54 9.72
CA TYR A 219 9.80 -1.72 9.02
C TYR A 219 10.47 -3.03 9.45
N ARG A 220 11.80 -3.07 9.51
CA ARG A 220 12.61 -4.27 9.81
C ARG A 220 13.65 -3.98 10.90
N PRO A 221 13.24 -3.83 12.16
CA PRO A 221 14.15 -3.63 13.29
C PRO A 221 15.27 -4.68 13.39
N ALA A 222 15.01 -5.93 12.99
CA ALA A 222 15.97 -7.03 13.02
C ALA A 222 17.26 -6.80 12.21
N LEU A 223 17.25 -5.83 11.29
CA LEU A 223 18.41 -5.48 10.48
C LEU A 223 19.37 -4.52 11.18
N LEU A 224 18.95 -3.89 12.28
CA LEU A 224 19.82 -3.02 13.07
C LEU A 224 20.77 -3.87 13.93
N PRO A 225 22.08 -3.53 14.00
CA PRO A 225 23.04 -4.26 14.83
C PRO A 225 22.67 -4.32 16.31
N ASP A 226 22.18 -3.19 16.84
CA ASP A 226 21.63 -3.08 18.19
C ASP A 226 20.47 -2.06 18.16
N VAL A 227 19.26 -2.60 18.17
CA VAL A 227 18.03 -1.82 18.05
C VAL A 227 17.90 -0.78 19.16
N ARG A 228 18.20 -1.16 20.42
CA ARG A 228 18.03 -0.26 21.57
C ARG A 228 19.04 0.88 21.49
N ALA A 229 20.30 0.56 21.19
CA ALA A 229 21.33 1.57 21.04
C ALA A 229 21.04 2.53 19.87
N THR A 230 20.45 2.04 18.76
CA THR A 230 20.00 2.89 17.65
C THR A 230 18.88 3.84 18.08
N LEU A 231 17.84 3.37 18.76
CA LEU A 231 16.77 4.24 19.27
C LEU A 231 17.30 5.29 20.25
N ASP A 232 18.26 4.93 21.11
CA ASP A 232 18.89 5.86 22.05
C ASP A 232 19.72 6.93 21.32
N ARG A 233 20.44 6.56 20.26
CA ARG A 233 21.11 7.54 19.38
C ARG A 233 20.12 8.50 18.73
N TRP A 234 18.98 7.99 18.26
CA TRP A 234 17.95 8.83 17.67
C TRP A 234 17.35 9.82 18.67
N ARG A 235 17.05 9.37 19.89
CA ARG A 235 16.63 10.26 20.98
C ARG A 235 17.67 11.35 21.25
N ALA A 236 18.95 11.00 21.28
CA ALA A 236 20.04 11.95 21.48
C ALA A 236 20.15 12.98 20.34
N VAL A 237 19.98 12.56 19.08
CA VAL A 237 19.93 13.47 17.93
C VAL A 237 18.74 14.43 18.05
N CYS A 238 17.53 13.94 18.32
CA CYS A 238 16.37 14.80 18.50
C CYS A 238 16.59 15.82 19.64
N ALA A 239 17.13 15.37 20.78
CA ALA A 239 17.42 16.25 21.90
C ALA A 239 18.46 17.34 21.55
N ALA A 240 19.51 16.99 20.80
CA ALA A 240 20.54 17.94 20.36
C ALA A 240 19.98 19.00 19.38
N GLU A 241 18.99 18.63 18.59
CA GLU A 241 18.31 19.52 17.62
C GLU A 241 17.07 20.23 18.22
N GLY A 242 16.81 20.07 19.52
CA GLY A 242 15.65 20.66 20.20
C GLY A 242 14.29 20.10 19.78
N ALA A 243 14.27 18.90 19.19
CA ALA A 243 13.06 18.23 18.72
C ALA A 243 12.57 17.16 19.71
N ALA A 244 11.25 16.92 19.72
CA ALA A 244 10.68 15.82 20.49
C ALA A 244 11.11 14.46 19.90
N ALA A 245 11.52 13.53 20.76
CA ALA A 245 11.82 12.17 20.33
C ALA A 245 10.57 11.49 19.73
N PRO A 246 10.67 10.79 18.59
CA PRO A 246 9.53 10.13 17.96
C PRO A 246 8.85 9.11 18.87
N PHE A 247 7.53 8.96 18.74
CA PHE A 247 6.79 7.78 19.22
C PHE A 247 7.14 6.62 18.28
N PHE A 248 8.00 5.72 18.75
CA PHE A 248 8.57 4.66 17.93
C PHE A 248 7.62 3.47 17.86
N VAL A 249 7.23 3.11 16.65
CA VAL A 249 6.37 1.96 16.37
C VAL A 249 7.16 0.89 15.63
N MET A 250 7.20 -0.30 16.23
CA MET A 250 7.81 -1.46 15.62
C MET A 250 6.83 -2.11 14.65
N VAL A 251 7.16 -2.16 13.37
CA VAL A 251 6.36 -2.96 12.43
C VAL A 251 6.60 -4.44 12.71
N GLN A 252 5.53 -5.20 12.94
CA GLN A 252 5.59 -6.63 13.21
C GLN A 252 5.79 -7.42 11.92
N SER A 253 7.01 -7.32 11.38
CA SER A 253 7.43 -8.04 10.19
C SER A 253 8.54 -9.05 10.51
N PHE A 254 8.53 -10.19 9.81
CA PHE A 254 9.66 -11.14 9.74
C PHE A 254 10.26 -11.63 11.09
N GLY A 255 9.44 -11.82 12.12
CA GLY A 255 9.78 -12.61 13.32
C GLY A 255 10.03 -11.83 14.61
N MET A 256 9.99 -10.50 14.58
CA MET A 256 9.96 -9.66 15.79
C MET A 256 8.54 -9.25 16.14
N HIS A 257 8.16 -9.37 17.41
CA HIS A 257 6.77 -9.22 17.86
C HIS A 257 6.60 -8.28 19.04
N ASP A 258 7.32 -8.55 20.14
CA ASP A 258 7.27 -7.72 21.34
C ASP A 258 8.18 -6.49 21.18
N PRO A 259 7.63 -5.26 21.18
CA PRO A 259 8.40 -4.03 21.03
C PRO A 259 9.25 -3.69 22.27
N ARG A 260 8.85 -4.17 23.46
CA ARG A 260 9.36 -3.70 24.75
C ARG A 260 10.86 -4.00 24.98
N PRO A 261 11.39 -5.18 24.63
CA PRO A 261 12.82 -5.49 24.80
C PRO A 261 13.74 -4.52 24.03
N TYR A 262 13.24 -3.91 22.96
CA TYR A 262 14.03 -3.04 22.07
C TYR A 262 13.81 -1.55 22.35
N GLY A 263 12.82 -1.19 23.17
CA GLY A 263 12.56 0.20 23.56
C GLY A 263 11.66 0.98 22.60
N PHE A 264 10.82 0.28 21.81
CA PHE A 264 9.71 0.90 21.07
C PHE A 264 8.52 1.16 22.00
N ASP A 265 7.70 2.16 21.64
CA ASP A 265 6.52 2.54 22.40
C ASP A 265 5.30 1.64 22.09
N ALA A 266 5.21 1.14 20.85
CA ALA A 266 4.14 0.23 20.41
C ALA A 266 4.61 -0.67 19.26
N ALA A 267 3.76 -1.62 18.89
CA ALA A 267 3.88 -2.38 17.65
C ALA A 267 2.78 -1.98 16.67
N ALA A 268 2.97 -2.22 15.37
CA ALA A 268 1.92 -2.18 14.35
C ALA A 268 1.94 -3.46 13.53
N GLN A 269 0.76 -4.04 13.31
CA GLN A 269 0.62 -5.18 12.41
C GLN A 269 0.90 -4.76 10.96
N PHE A 270 1.35 -5.70 10.12
CA PHE A 270 1.60 -5.44 8.70
C PHE A 270 1.25 -6.68 7.86
N PRO A 271 -0.04 -7.03 7.74
CA PRO A 271 -0.45 -8.18 6.93
C PRO A 271 -0.09 -7.98 5.45
N PRO A 272 0.28 -9.06 4.73
CA PRO A 272 0.40 -10.44 5.22
C PRO A 272 1.78 -10.77 5.79
N HIS A 273 2.69 -9.81 5.89
CA HIS A 273 4.04 -10.00 6.41
C HIS A 273 4.09 -10.07 7.94
N LEU A 274 3.14 -10.76 8.55
CA LEU A 274 3.21 -11.04 9.98
C LEU A 274 4.35 -12.04 10.20
N GLY A 275 5.33 -11.65 11.04
CA GLY A 275 6.30 -12.61 11.57
C GLY A 275 5.57 -13.84 12.11
N HIS A 276 6.10 -15.04 11.83
CA HIS A 276 5.62 -16.34 12.30
C HIS A 276 4.27 -16.34 13.02
N THR A 277 3.18 -16.43 12.25
CA THR A 277 1.91 -16.82 12.84
C THR A 277 2.08 -18.29 13.25
N PRO A 278 1.93 -18.66 14.53
CA PRO A 278 2.05 -20.06 14.96
C PRO A 278 1.01 -20.96 14.26
N PHE A 279 0.03 -20.33 13.61
CA PHE A 279 -0.94 -20.92 12.71
C PHE A 279 -0.54 -20.53 11.27
N GLY A 280 0.18 -21.41 10.58
CA GLY A 280 0.36 -21.25 9.13
C GLY A 280 -1.00 -21.14 8.45
N TYR A 281 -1.13 -20.24 7.47
CA TYR A 281 -2.37 -20.10 6.72
C TYR A 281 -2.74 -21.45 6.06
N ALA A 282 -3.98 -21.90 6.24
CA ALA A 282 -4.45 -23.09 5.55
C ALA A 282 -4.42 -22.82 4.04
N ARG A 283 -3.66 -23.63 3.29
CA ARG A 283 -3.56 -23.47 1.82
C ARG A 283 -4.88 -23.85 1.17
N THR A 284 -5.18 -23.20 0.06
CA THR A 284 -6.26 -23.58 -0.86
C THR A 284 -5.72 -23.68 -2.28
N ARG A 285 -6.51 -24.23 -3.20
CA ARG A 285 -6.16 -24.29 -4.63
C ARG A 285 -7.40 -23.98 -5.47
N PRO A 286 -7.38 -22.90 -6.28
CA PRO A 286 -8.48 -22.60 -7.18
C PRO A 286 -8.56 -23.64 -8.30
N VAL A 287 -9.79 -23.91 -8.76
CA VAL A 287 -10.02 -24.77 -9.92
C VAL A 287 -9.41 -24.11 -11.16
N GLY A 288 -8.71 -24.89 -11.98
CA GLY A 288 -8.07 -24.38 -13.20
C GLY A 288 -6.81 -23.55 -12.94
N LEU A 289 -6.20 -23.64 -11.76
CA LEU A 289 -4.86 -23.10 -11.51
C LEU A 289 -3.85 -23.71 -12.47
N THR A 290 -3.11 -22.84 -13.16
CA THR A 290 -2.11 -23.25 -14.16
C THR A 290 -1.08 -24.21 -13.55
N PRO A 291 -0.68 -25.28 -14.27
CA PRO A 291 0.27 -26.27 -13.75
C PRO A 291 1.63 -25.69 -13.34
N GLU A 292 2.04 -24.58 -13.95
CA GLU A 292 3.31 -23.90 -13.73
C GLU A 292 3.34 -23.09 -12.42
N PHE A 293 2.20 -22.96 -11.73
CA PHE A 293 2.12 -22.23 -10.46
C PHE A 293 2.87 -22.95 -9.33
N SER A 294 3.98 -22.34 -8.91
CA SER A 294 4.86 -22.80 -7.82
C SER A 294 4.65 -22.06 -6.51
N GLY A 295 3.85 -20.99 -6.54
CA GLY A 295 3.56 -20.12 -5.41
C GLY A 295 2.63 -20.71 -4.37
N ARG A 296 2.03 -19.83 -3.57
CA ARG A 296 1.11 -20.19 -2.48
C ARG A 296 -0.21 -19.47 -2.63
N VAL A 297 -1.29 -20.20 -2.41
CA VAL A 297 -2.65 -19.63 -2.42
C VAL A 297 -3.31 -19.94 -1.08
N PHE A 298 -3.90 -18.90 -0.49
CA PHE A 298 -4.54 -18.94 0.82
C PHE A 298 -5.94 -18.32 0.74
N PRO A 299 -6.91 -18.70 1.58
CA PRO A 299 -8.15 -17.96 1.72
C PRO A 299 -7.88 -16.60 2.41
N TYR A 300 -8.44 -15.51 1.89
CA TYR A 300 -8.36 -14.19 2.52
C TYR A 300 -8.91 -14.17 3.96
N ALA A 301 -9.91 -15.00 4.27
CA ALA A 301 -10.43 -15.12 5.63
C ALA A 301 -9.39 -15.63 6.64
N GLU A 302 -8.44 -16.47 6.20
CA GLU A 302 -7.34 -16.91 7.08
C GLU A 302 -6.39 -15.75 7.40
N LEU A 303 -6.15 -14.84 6.44
CA LEU A 303 -5.36 -13.63 6.69
C LEU A 303 -6.00 -12.77 7.79
N ALA A 304 -7.29 -12.47 7.63
CA ALA A 304 -8.03 -11.69 8.62
C ALA A 304 -8.04 -12.37 10.00
N ARG A 305 -8.38 -13.67 10.05
CA ARG A 305 -8.45 -14.45 11.29
C ARG A 305 -7.12 -14.44 12.04
N VAL A 306 -6.03 -14.73 11.34
CA VAL A 306 -4.69 -14.82 11.93
C VAL A 306 -4.19 -13.44 12.37
N THR A 307 -4.45 -12.39 11.58
CA THR A 307 -4.06 -11.03 11.94
C THR A 307 -4.82 -10.56 13.19
N LEU A 308 -6.14 -10.77 13.25
CA LEU A 308 -6.94 -10.42 14.43
C LEU A 308 -6.51 -11.21 15.68
N ALA A 309 -6.15 -12.48 15.54
CA ALA A 309 -5.65 -13.27 16.66
C ALA A 309 -4.35 -12.70 17.25
N GLY A 310 -3.51 -12.07 16.43
CA GLY A 310 -2.28 -11.41 16.88
C GLY A 310 -2.47 -10.11 17.66
N LEU A 311 -3.71 -9.63 17.84
CA LEU A 311 -4.03 -8.45 18.64
C LEU A 311 -4.15 -8.76 20.13
N ASP A 312 -4.23 -10.04 20.51
CA ASP A 312 -4.18 -10.48 21.90
C ASP A 312 -2.71 -10.48 22.40
N ALA A 313 -2.16 -9.28 22.58
CA ALA A 313 -0.78 -9.07 22.98
C ALA A 313 -0.70 -8.24 24.27
N PRO A 314 0.25 -8.52 25.19
CA PRO A 314 0.40 -7.78 26.44
C PRO A 314 1.12 -6.42 26.28
N TYR A 315 1.10 -5.86 25.07
CA TYR A 315 1.74 -4.60 24.71
C TYR A 315 0.90 -3.87 23.65
N PRO A 316 0.98 -2.53 23.58
CA PRO A 316 0.21 -1.74 22.62
C PRO A 316 0.50 -2.18 21.19
N THR A 317 -0.55 -2.61 20.47
CA THR A 317 -0.44 -3.08 19.09
C THR A 317 -1.50 -2.39 18.23
N PHE A 318 -1.07 -1.53 17.30
CA PHE A 318 -1.97 -0.93 16.33
C PHE A 318 -2.41 -1.98 15.32
N PRO A 319 -3.73 -2.21 15.17
CA PRO A 319 -4.25 -3.16 14.20
C PRO A 319 -4.00 -2.68 12.77
N CYS A 320 -3.83 -3.64 11.87
CA CYS A 320 -3.73 -3.35 10.44
C CYS A 320 -4.57 -4.33 9.63
N VAL A 321 -5.23 -3.82 8.59
CA VAL A 321 -6.01 -4.60 7.62
C VAL A 321 -5.46 -4.39 6.21
N CYS A 322 -5.76 -5.30 5.27
CA CYS A 322 -5.49 -5.07 3.85
C CYS A 322 -6.72 -5.37 2.98
N PRO A 323 -7.01 -4.61 1.91
CA PRO A 323 -8.14 -4.88 1.01
C PRO A 323 -8.02 -6.24 0.29
N GLY A 324 -6.80 -6.66 0.01
CA GLY A 324 -6.45 -7.90 -0.68
C GLY A 324 -4.95 -8.15 -0.60
N TRP A 325 -4.52 -9.25 -1.22
CA TRP A 325 -3.10 -9.50 -1.49
C TRP A 325 -2.92 -10.50 -2.63
N ASP A 326 -2.30 -10.03 -3.71
CA ASP A 326 -1.93 -10.79 -4.89
C ASP A 326 -0.67 -10.17 -5.52
N ASN A 327 0.49 -10.77 -5.27
CA ASN A 327 1.76 -10.27 -5.82
C ASN A 327 2.19 -10.98 -7.11
N THR A 328 1.24 -11.54 -7.87
CA THR A 328 1.51 -12.07 -9.22
C THR A 328 2.08 -11.03 -10.20
N PRO A 329 1.78 -9.71 -10.12
CA PRO A 329 2.48 -8.71 -10.94
C PRO A 329 4.00 -8.72 -10.77
N ARG A 330 4.49 -8.91 -9.54
CA ARG A 330 5.93 -8.96 -9.23
C ARG A 330 6.53 -10.36 -9.38
N ARG A 331 5.76 -11.42 -9.09
CA ARG A 331 6.30 -12.78 -8.85
C ARG A 331 5.80 -13.85 -9.81
N GLY A 332 4.87 -13.50 -10.71
CA GLY A 332 4.27 -14.43 -11.67
C GLY A 332 3.77 -15.71 -11.02
N THR A 333 4.26 -16.86 -11.47
CA THR A 333 3.85 -18.18 -10.96
C THR A 333 4.37 -18.51 -9.56
N ALA A 334 5.34 -17.76 -9.03
CA ALA A 334 5.91 -17.94 -7.69
C ALA A 334 5.23 -17.03 -6.62
N ALA A 335 4.09 -16.44 -6.96
CA ALA A 335 3.39 -15.47 -6.13
C ALA A 335 2.75 -16.07 -4.86
N THR A 336 2.38 -15.19 -3.95
CA THR A 336 1.45 -15.47 -2.86
C THR A 336 0.15 -14.75 -3.13
N VAL A 337 -0.96 -15.49 -3.15
CA VAL A 337 -2.30 -14.99 -3.47
C VAL A 337 -3.28 -15.31 -2.34
N PHE A 338 -4.04 -14.32 -1.90
CA PHE A 338 -5.14 -14.48 -0.94
C PHE A 338 -6.49 -14.40 -1.67
N LEU A 339 -7.10 -15.56 -1.89
CA LEU A 339 -8.35 -15.68 -2.65
C LEU A 339 -9.58 -15.19 -1.88
N ASN A 340 -10.55 -14.72 -2.66
CA ASN A 340 -11.85 -14.26 -2.18
C ASN A 340 -11.70 -13.07 -1.21
N ALA A 341 -10.73 -12.18 -1.47
CA ALA A 341 -10.77 -10.84 -0.93
C ALA A 341 -11.96 -10.11 -1.55
N THR A 342 -12.94 -9.73 -0.72
CA THR A 342 -14.16 -9.04 -1.18
C THR A 342 -14.45 -7.85 -0.28
N PRO A 343 -15.15 -6.82 -0.79
CA PRO A 343 -15.53 -5.65 0.02
C PRO A 343 -16.25 -6.02 1.33
N ARG A 344 -17.08 -7.08 1.31
CA ARG A 344 -17.75 -7.59 2.51
C ARG A 344 -16.76 -8.14 3.54
N ARG A 345 -15.85 -9.03 3.15
CA ARG A 345 -14.87 -9.63 4.08
C ARG A 345 -13.91 -8.59 4.61
N TYR A 346 -13.52 -7.63 3.77
CA TYR A 346 -12.76 -6.46 4.20
C TYR A 346 -13.53 -5.61 5.22
N THR A 347 -14.83 -5.36 5.00
CA THR A 347 -15.70 -4.65 5.96
C THR A 347 -15.72 -5.35 7.32
N ASP A 348 -15.88 -6.67 7.33
CA ASP A 348 -15.92 -7.48 8.56
C ASP A 348 -14.59 -7.39 9.32
N TRP A 349 -13.46 -7.51 8.61
CA TRP A 349 -12.13 -7.40 9.22
C TRP A 349 -11.85 -5.97 9.74
N LEU A 350 -12.11 -4.94 8.95
CA LEU A 350 -11.93 -3.55 9.36
C LEU A 350 -12.81 -3.22 10.58
N THR A 351 -14.06 -3.71 10.61
CA THR A 351 -14.95 -3.53 11.77
C THR A 351 -14.32 -4.11 13.05
N ALA A 352 -13.78 -5.33 12.98
CA ALA A 352 -13.13 -5.97 14.13
C ALA A 352 -11.85 -5.22 14.57
N ALA A 353 -11.04 -4.77 13.61
CA ALA A 353 -9.85 -3.96 13.87
C ALA A 353 -10.19 -2.63 14.56
N CYS A 354 -11.21 -1.90 14.06
CA CYS A 354 -11.71 -0.69 14.70
C CYS A 354 -12.25 -0.97 16.12
N GLY A 355 -12.98 -2.08 16.29
CA GLY A 355 -13.48 -2.54 17.59
C GLY A 355 -12.34 -2.73 18.61
N HIS A 356 -11.27 -3.43 18.20
CA HIS A 356 -10.08 -3.58 19.03
C HIS A 356 -9.44 -2.22 19.35
N ALA A 357 -9.24 -1.35 18.35
CA ALA A 357 -8.62 -0.04 18.58
C ALA A 357 -9.39 0.78 19.62
N MET A 358 -10.72 0.80 19.55
CA MET A 358 -11.57 1.51 20.52
C MET A 358 -11.50 0.93 21.94
N GLN A 359 -11.27 -0.37 22.07
CA GLN A 359 -11.16 -1.05 23.37
C GLN A 359 -9.77 -0.92 23.99
N ALA A 360 -8.72 -1.03 23.16
CA ALA A 360 -7.33 -1.09 23.61
C ALA A 360 -6.69 0.29 23.81
N PHE A 361 -7.23 1.34 23.17
CA PHE A 361 -6.64 2.67 23.17
C PHE A 361 -7.62 3.78 23.56
N ASP A 362 -7.08 4.81 24.22
CA ASP A 362 -7.77 6.08 24.39
C ASP A 362 -7.97 6.80 23.05
N GLU A 363 -8.90 7.75 23.02
CA GLU A 363 -9.31 8.48 21.80
C GLU A 363 -8.16 9.09 21.01
N THR A 364 -7.10 9.53 21.67
CA THR A 364 -5.97 10.16 21.01
C THR A 364 -5.08 9.15 20.28
N ARG A 365 -5.22 7.85 20.59
CA ARG A 365 -4.38 6.76 20.07
C ARG A 365 -5.13 5.68 19.29
N ARG A 366 -6.44 5.84 19.05
CA ARG A 366 -7.26 4.89 18.26
C ARG A 366 -6.91 4.91 16.78
N PHE A 367 -5.74 4.39 16.42
CA PHE A 367 -5.30 4.23 15.04
C PHE A 367 -5.57 2.83 14.53
N VAL A 368 -5.99 2.72 13.27
CA VAL A 368 -6.01 1.48 12.50
C VAL A 368 -5.24 1.73 11.21
N PHE A 369 -4.26 0.89 10.90
CA PHE A 369 -3.52 0.97 9.65
C PHE A 369 -4.22 0.18 8.54
N ILE A 370 -4.08 0.63 7.30
CA ILE A 370 -4.55 -0.08 6.12
C ILE A 370 -3.38 -0.26 5.17
N ASN A 371 -2.99 -1.51 4.91
CA ASN A 371 -2.03 -1.87 3.88
C ASN A 371 -2.82 -2.17 2.60
N ALA A 372 -2.98 -1.25 1.67
CA ALA A 372 -2.39 0.08 1.52
C ALA A 372 -3.39 1.01 0.79
N TRP A 373 -2.99 2.25 0.56
CA TRP A 373 -3.62 3.14 -0.41
C TRP A 373 -3.43 2.60 -1.83
N ASN A 374 -2.18 2.35 -2.25
CA ASN A 374 -1.81 2.16 -3.66
C ASN A 374 -0.75 1.06 -3.92
N GLU A 375 -0.69 -0.02 -3.13
CA GLU A 375 0.17 -1.20 -3.44
C GLU A 375 -0.45 -2.06 -4.56
N TRP A 376 -0.47 -1.53 -5.79
CA TRP A 376 -1.09 -2.16 -6.95
C TRP A 376 -0.44 -3.48 -7.36
N ALA A 377 0.88 -3.54 -7.35
CA ALA A 377 1.62 -4.74 -7.75
C ALA A 377 1.56 -5.88 -6.71
N GLU A 378 0.95 -5.62 -5.55
CA GLU A 378 0.62 -6.61 -4.52
C GLU A 378 -0.89 -6.78 -4.32
N GLY A 379 -1.73 -6.13 -5.14
CA GLY A 379 -3.19 -6.23 -5.05
C GLY A 379 -3.76 -5.73 -3.72
N ALA A 380 -3.01 -4.89 -3.00
CA ALA A 380 -3.32 -4.39 -1.67
C ALA A 380 -3.70 -2.91 -1.72
N HIS A 381 -4.41 -2.45 -2.75
CA HIS A 381 -4.78 -1.04 -2.91
C HIS A 381 -6.23 -0.78 -2.45
N LEU A 382 -6.43 0.36 -1.77
CA LEU A 382 -7.75 0.95 -1.53
C LEU A 382 -8.22 1.79 -2.70
N GLU A 383 -7.30 2.29 -3.52
CA GLU A 383 -7.65 3.06 -4.72
C GLU A 383 -8.66 2.31 -5.59
N PRO A 384 -9.64 3.03 -6.18
CA PRO A 384 -10.64 2.41 -7.04
C PRO A 384 -9.99 1.71 -8.23
N ASN A 385 -10.47 0.51 -8.53
CA ASN A 385 -10.11 -0.25 -9.75
C ASN A 385 -11.34 -0.46 -10.63
N LEU A 386 -11.13 -0.95 -11.85
CA LEU A 386 -12.23 -1.27 -12.75
C LEU A 386 -13.09 -2.44 -12.24
N ALA A 387 -12.50 -3.38 -11.51
CA ALA A 387 -13.22 -4.58 -11.06
C ALA A 387 -14.23 -4.30 -9.92
N HIS A 388 -13.91 -3.38 -9.02
CA HIS A 388 -14.69 -3.11 -7.81
C HIS A 388 -15.13 -1.65 -7.68
N GLY A 389 -14.69 -0.74 -8.56
CA GLY A 389 -14.97 0.68 -8.43
C GLY A 389 -14.62 1.20 -7.04
N HIS A 390 -15.56 1.86 -6.38
CA HIS A 390 -15.40 2.42 -5.03
C HIS A 390 -15.74 1.44 -3.89
N ALA A 391 -16.01 0.16 -4.16
CA ALA A 391 -16.60 -0.72 -3.15
C ALA A 391 -15.77 -0.85 -1.85
N PHE A 392 -14.44 -0.87 -1.94
CA PHE A 392 -13.55 -0.91 -0.76
C PHE A 392 -13.50 0.43 0.00
N LEU A 393 -13.53 1.55 -0.72
CA LEU A 393 -13.62 2.87 -0.10
C LEU A 393 -14.98 3.11 0.57
N ASN A 394 -16.09 2.78 -0.11
CA ASN A 394 -17.43 2.83 0.48
C ASN A 394 -17.53 1.93 1.72
N ALA A 395 -16.91 0.73 1.69
CA ALA A 395 -16.80 -0.14 2.86
C ALA A 395 -16.05 0.53 4.01
N THR A 396 -14.91 1.15 3.72
CA THR A 396 -14.11 1.90 4.71
C THR A 396 -14.95 3.00 5.36
N THR A 397 -15.63 3.82 4.54
CA THR A 397 -16.50 4.90 5.03
C THR A 397 -17.60 4.39 5.93
N ARG A 398 -18.32 3.33 5.53
CA ARG A 398 -19.39 2.74 6.34
C ARG A 398 -18.91 2.22 7.68
N VAL A 399 -17.67 1.72 7.78
CA VAL A 399 -17.11 1.25 9.06
C VAL A 399 -16.71 2.43 9.94
N LEU A 400 -16.00 3.41 9.39
CA LEU A 400 -15.51 4.58 10.14
C LEU A 400 -16.65 5.51 10.59
N ALA A 401 -17.77 5.54 9.88
CA ALA A 401 -18.96 6.30 10.25
C ALA A 401 -19.76 5.68 11.41
N ARG A 402 -19.46 4.45 11.85
CA ARG A 402 -20.20 3.80 12.94
C ARG A 402 -19.92 4.50 14.26
N ARG A 403 -20.98 4.96 14.93
CA ARG A 403 -20.89 5.45 16.31
C ARG A 403 -20.59 4.29 17.27
N PRO A 404 -19.73 4.49 18.29
CA PRO A 404 -19.62 3.54 19.39
C PRO A 404 -21.00 3.28 19.98
N ALA A 405 -21.38 2.02 20.16
CA ALA A 405 -22.62 1.69 20.83
C ALA A 405 -22.47 2.03 22.32
N GLY A 406 -23.08 3.13 22.77
CA GLY A 406 -23.20 3.48 24.19
C GLY A 406 -22.61 4.83 24.60
N VAL A 407 -23.26 5.93 24.21
CA VAL A 407 -23.59 7.03 25.12
C VAL A 407 -24.99 7.48 24.73
N THR A 408 -26.01 6.83 25.28
CA THR A 408 -27.33 7.45 25.38
C THR A 408 -27.16 8.64 26.31
N GLY A 409 -26.99 9.83 25.74
CA GLY A 409 -27.12 11.07 26.49
C GLY A 409 -28.53 11.07 27.07
N THR A 410 -28.65 10.85 28.38
CA THR A 410 -29.82 11.29 29.12
C THR A 410 -29.82 12.80 29.02
N ALA A 411 -30.81 13.32 28.28
CA ALA A 411 -31.14 14.73 28.21
C ALA A 411 -31.49 15.29 29.60
#